data_AF-A0A9D9QTZ8-F1
#
_entry.id   AF-A0A9D9QTZ8-F1
#
_cell.length_a   1.000
_cell.length_b   1.000
_cell.length_c   1.000
_cell.angle_alpha   90.00
_cell.angle_beta   90.00
_cell.angle_gamma   90.00
#
_symmetry.space_group_name_H-M   'P 1'
#
loop_
_entity.id
_entity.type
_entity.pdbx_description
1 polymer ?
#
loop_
_entity_poly.entity_id
_entity_poly.type
_entity_poly.pdbx_seq_one_letter_code
_entity_poly.pdbx_strand_id
1 'polypeptide(L)'
;MGEFMSFISNNFADFWSYTGFANAGYEHFIMILVGLFFLFLAIKKDFEPMLLIPIGFGILIGNIPFKIDAGLEVGLYEEGSVLNILYQGVRTGWYPPLVFLGIGAMTDFSALISNPKLMLVGAAAQFGIFGAYMVALALGFEPNQAAGIAIIGGADGPTAIFLSSKLSPNLMGAIAVSAYSYMALVPVIQPPVMRLLTTKK
;
A
#
# COMPACT_ATOMS: atom_id res chain seq x y z
N MET A 1 41.17 -23.23 -28.72
CA MET A 1 41.30 -22.24 -27.62
C MET A 1 40.33 -21.06 -27.78
N GLY A 2 40.19 -20.48 -28.97
CA GLY A 2 39.27 -19.35 -29.22
C GLY A 2 37.78 -19.65 -28.95
N GLU A 3 37.26 -20.79 -29.43
CA GLU A 3 35.86 -21.19 -29.21
C GLU A 3 35.51 -21.43 -27.73
N PHE A 4 36.44 -21.99 -26.95
CA PHE A 4 36.24 -22.20 -25.51
C PHE A 4 36.23 -20.86 -24.76
N MET A 5 37.11 -19.92 -25.13
CA MET A 5 37.12 -18.58 -24.53
C MET A 5 35.87 -17.77 -24.90
N SER A 6 35.37 -17.88 -26.14
CA SER A 6 34.10 -17.26 -26.51
C SER A 6 32.91 -17.90 -25.81
N PHE A 7 32.91 -19.21 -25.62
CA PHE A 7 31.88 -19.92 -24.85
C PHE A 7 31.83 -19.42 -23.40
N ILE A 8 32.97 -19.36 -22.71
CA ILE A 8 33.03 -18.86 -21.33
C ILE A 8 32.61 -17.39 -21.27
N SER A 9 33.10 -16.55 -22.19
CA SER A 9 32.74 -15.13 -22.24
C SER A 9 31.23 -14.92 -22.43
N ASN A 10 30.60 -15.67 -23.33
CA ASN A 10 29.16 -15.54 -23.59
C ASN A 10 28.34 -16.01 -22.38
N ASN A 11 28.69 -17.14 -21.75
CA ASN A 11 27.98 -17.60 -20.55
C ASN A 11 28.13 -16.65 -19.36
N PHE A 12 29.29 -16.00 -19.19
CA PHE A 12 29.48 -14.98 -18.16
C PHE A 12 28.68 -13.71 -18.45
N ALA A 13 28.61 -13.29 -19.72
CA ALA A 13 27.79 -12.15 -20.13
C ALA A 13 26.30 -12.44 -19.93
N ASP A 14 25.85 -13.64 -20.27
CA ASP A 14 24.48 -14.09 -20.03
C ASP A 14 24.20 -14.11 -18.54
N PHE A 15 25.02 -14.80 -17.74
CA PHE A 15 24.88 -14.84 -16.27
C PHE A 15 24.79 -13.44 -15.67
N TRP A 16 25.68 -12.54 -16.08
CA TRP A 16 25.65 -11.15 -15.65
C TRP A 16 24.32 -10.48 -15.99
N SER A 17 23.79 -10.67 -17.20
CA SER A 17 22.49 -10.14 -17.62
C SER A 17 21.30 -10.67 -16.80
N TYR A 18 21.40 -11.86 -16.20
CA TYR A 18 20.36 -12.40 -15.31
C TYR A 18 20.48 -11.91 -13.87
N THR A 19 21.62 -11.32 -13.47
CA THR A 19 21.78 -10.83 -12.10
C THR A 19 20.89 -9.63 -11.81
N GLY A 20 20.41 -9.53 -10.57
CA GLY A 20 19.68 -8.35 -10.11
C GLY A 20 20.52 -7.07 -10.20
N PHE A 21 21.84 -7.15 -10.06
CA PHE A 21 22.74 -6.00 -10.18
C PHE A 21 22.75 -5.39 -11.59
N ALA A 22 22.71 -6.21 -12.64
CA ALA A 22 22.67 -5.72 -14.02
C ALA A 22 21.30 -5.12 -14.39
N ASN A 23 20.24 -5.58 -13.73
CA ASN A 23 18.87 -5.10 -13.96
C ASN A 23 18.42 -4.04 -12.94
N ALA A 24 19.30 -3.63 -12.02
CA ALA A 24 18.98 -2.67 -10.98
C ALA A 24 18.95 -1.23 -11.54
N GLY A 25 17.75 -0.73 -11.81
CA GLY A 25 17.50 0.70 -12.00
C GLY A 25 17.54 1.50 -10.69
N TYR A 26 17.68 2.81 -10.79
CA TYR A 26 17.66 3.73 -9.64
C TYR A 26 16.33 3.66 -8.85
N GLU A 27 15.23 3.34 -9.52
CA GLU A 27 13.88 3.22 -8.94
C GLU A 27 13.81 2.11 -7.88
N HIS A 28 14.46 0.97 -8.13
CA HIS A 28 14.55 -0.14 -7.17
C HIS A 28 15.22 0.31 -5.88
N PHE A 29 16.34 1.05 -5.98
CA PHE A 29 17.05 1.55 -4.81
C PHE A 29 16.20 2.52 -3.99
N ILE A 30 15.47 3.42 -4.65
CA ILE A 30 14.57 4.36 -3.98
C ILE A 30 13.49 3.58 -3.21
N MET A 31 12.83 2.63 -3.86
CA MET A 31 11.76 1.86 -3.23
C MET A 31 12.28 0.96 -2.09
N ILE A 32 13.46 0.38 -2.23
CA ILE A 32 14.11 -0.38 -1.14
C ILE A 32 14.37 0.53 0.07
N LEU A 33 14.85 1.76 -0.14
CA LEU A 33 15.03 2.73 0.95
C LEU A 33 13.71 3.08 1.62
N VAL A 34 12.62 3.25 0.86
CA VAL A 34 11.28 3.47 1.41
C VAL A 34 10.79 2.27 2.22
N GLY A 35 11.00 1.05 1.73
CA GLY A 35 10.67 -0.18 2.47
C GLY A 35 11.42 -0.29 3.80
N LEU A 36 12.73 -0.02 3.79
CA LEU A 36 13.56 0.02 5.00
C LEU A 36 13.10 1.13 5.96
N PHE A 37 12.68 2.28 5.45
CA PHE A 37 12.16 3.38 6.26
C PHE A 37 10.87 2.97 6.99
N PHE A 38 9.94 2.28 6.33
CA PHE A 38 8.72 1.77 6.97
C PHE A 38 9.00 0.69 8.01
N LEU A 39 9.94 -0.23 7.73
CA LEU A 39 10.37 -1.22 8.72
C LEU A 39 11.00 -0.52 9.94
N PHE A 40 11.79 0.52 9.72
CA PHE A 40 12.37 1.32 10.80
C PHE A 40 11.30 2.01 11.66
N LEU A 41 10.28 2.61 11.04
CA LEU A 41 9.17 3.23 11.78
C LEU A 41 8.39 2.18 12.58
N ALA A 42 8.10 1.04 11.97
CA ALA A 42 7.34 -0.02 12.64
C ALA A 42 8.10 -0.61 13.83
N ILE A 43 9.40 -0.87 13.69
CA ILE A 43 10.20 -1.57 14.71
C ILE A 43 10.73 -0.63 15.79
N LYS A 44 11.27 0.53 15.39
CA LYS A 44 11.93 1.45 16.36
C LYS A 44 10.93 2.36 17.05
N LYS A 45 9.83 2.68 16.38
CA LYS A 45 8.85 3.67 16.85
C LYS A 45 7.51 3.04 17.21
N ASP A 46 7.31 1.74 16.97
CA ASP A 46 6.07 1.00 17.22
C ASP A 46 4.85 1.60 16.50
N PHE A 47 5.07 2.20 15.32
CA PHE A 47 3.98 2.74 14.49
C PHE A 47 3.30 1.58 13.76
N GLU A 48 2.07 1.26 14.17
CA GLU A 48 1.21 0.18 13.63
C GLU A 48 1.99 -1.04 13.09
N PRO A 49 2.79 -1.72 13.93
CA PRO A 49 3.74 -2.73 13.48
C PRO A 49 3.07 -3.91 12.77
N MET A 50 1.83 -4.23 13.14
CA MET A 50 1.01 -5.27 12.51
C MET A 50 0.80 -5.04 11.01
N LEU A 51 0.83 -3.79 10.55
CA LEU A 51 0.55 -3.42 9.15
C LEU A 51 1.80 -2.90 8.44
N LEU A 52 2.59 -2.01 9.07
CA LEU A 52 3.78 -1.43 8.44
C LEU A 52 4.88 -2.48 8.19
N ILE A 53 5.00 -3.52 9.02
CA ILE A 53 6.01 -4.58 8.81
C ILE A 53 5.70 -5.36 7.52
N PRO A 54 4.50 -5.96 7.34
CA PRO A 54 4.15 -6.62 6.08
C PRO A 54 4.27 -5.70 4.86
N ILE A 55 3.86 -4.43 4.96
CA ILE A 55 3.95 -3.46 3.85
C ILE A 55 5.42 -3.18 3.51
N GLY A 56 6.24 -2.84 4.49
CA GLY A 56 7.66 -2.57 4.28
C GLY A 56 8.38 -3.77 3.66
N PHE A 57 8.11 -4.97 4.17
CA PHE A 57 8.64 -6.21 3.61
C PHE A 57 8.15 -6.48 2.17
N GLY A 58 6.88 -6.24 1.89
CA GLY A 58 6.32 -6.34 0.54
C GLY A 58 6.96 -5.36 -0.44
N ILE A 59 7.26 -4.13 0.00
CA ILE A 59 8.01 -3.16 -0.80
C ILE A 59 9.42 -3.69 -1.11
N LEU A 60 10.12 -4.26 -0.12
CA LEU A 60 11.45 -4.82 -0.35
C LEU A 60 11.41 -5.96 -1.38
N ILE A 61 10.57 -6.97 -1.16
CA ILE A 61 10.47 -8.13 -2.04
C ILE A 61 10.00 -7.74 -3.44
N GLY A 62 8.96 -6.89 -3.53
CA GLY A 62 8.39 -6.48 -4.81
C GLY A 62 9.34 -5.62 -5.66
N ASN A 63 10.39 -5.06 -5.07
CA ASN A 63 11.38 -4.23 -5.76
C ASN A 63 12.77 -4.88 -5.88
N ILE A 64 12.92 -6.16 -5.54
CA ILE A 64 14.17 -6.89 -5.83
C ILE A 64 14.35 -6.88 -7.36
N PRO A 65 15.47 -6.35 -7.90
CA PRO A 65 15.67 -6.33 -9.34
C PRO A 65 15.96 -7.73 -9.86
N PHE A 66 15.28 -8.12 -10.93
CA PHE A 66 15.51 -9.35 -11.67
C PHE A 66 15.17 -9.12 -13.15
N LYS A 67 15.59 -10.04 -14.01
CA LYS A 67 15.27 -9.99 -15.44
C LYS A 67 13.83 -10.46 -15.66
N ILE A 68 12.91 -9.54 -15.97
CA ILE A 68 11.47 -9.82 -16.12
C ILE A 68 11.21 -10.74 -17.32
N ASP A 69 11.95 -10.57 -18.42
CA ASP A 69 11.77 -11.38 -19.63
C ASP A 69 12.40 -12.78 -19.53
N ALA A 70 13.01 -13.12 -18.39
CA ALA A 70 13.63 -14.41 -18.17
C ALA A 70 12.64 -15.50 -17.73
N GLY A 71 11.40 -15.14 -17.37
CA GLY A 71 10.39 -16.10 -16.92
C GLY A 71 10.81 -16.84 -15.66
N LEU A 72 11.39 -16.14 -14.69
CA LEU A 72 11.92 -16.75 -13.47
C LEU A 72 10.82 -17.12 -12.46
N GLU A 73 9.56 -16.74 -12.72
CA GLU A 73 8.38 -16.95 -11.87
C GLU A 73 8.57 -16.39 -10.44
N VAL A 74 9.29 -15.27 -10.33
CA VAL A 74 9.54 -14.57 -9.06
C VAL A 74 8.75 -13.26 -8.99
N GLY A 75 8.38 -12.69 -10.14
CA GLY A 75 7.74 -11.38 -10.22
C GLY A 75 6.27 -11.35 -9.79
N LEU A 76 5.83 -10.25 -9.19
CA LEU A 76 4.42 -10.02 -8.83
C LEU A 76 3.46 -10.17 -10.03
N TYR A 77 3.92 -9.78 -11.21
CA TYR A 77 3.15 -9.77 -12.45
C TYR A 77 3.42 -10.99 -13.34
N GLU A 78 4.27 -11.93 -12.91
CA GLU A 78 4.51 -13.19 -13.60
C GLU A 78 3.47 -14.22 -13.17
N GLU A 79 2.74 -14.79 -14.13
CA GLU A 79 1.73 -15.81 -13.87
C GLU A 79 2.41 -17.09 -13.32
N GLY A 80 1.88 -17.63 -12.22
CA GLY A 80 2.47 -18.80 -11.54
C GLY A 80 3.44 -18.48 -10.40
N SER A 81 3.91 -17.24 -10.28
CA SER A 81 4.78 -16.86 -9.15
C SER A 81 4.04 -16.88 -7.81
N VAL A 82 4.77 -17.17 -6.73
CA VAL A 82 4.21 -17.13 -5.36
C VAL A 82 3.63 -15.74 -5.05
N LEU A 83 4.30 -14.67 -5.48
CA LEU A 83 3.84 -13.30 -5.26
C LEU A 83 2.57 -12.99 -6.04
N ASN A 84 2.45 -13.49 -7.27
CA ASN A 84 1.26 -13.33 -8.08
C ASN A 84 0.04 -14.03 -7.45
N ILE A 85 0.22 -15.24 -6.94
CA ILE A 85 -0.84 -15.99 -6.24
C ILE A 85 -1.32 -15.23 -5.00
N LEU A 86 -0.40 -14.71 -4.20
CA LEU A 86 -0.74 -13.88 -3.03
C LEU A 86 -1.45 -12.58 -3.43
N TYR A 87 -1.00 -11.93 -4.50
CA TYR A 87 -1.60 -10.69 -4.99
C TYR A 87 -2.97 -10.89 -5.64
N GLN A 88 -3.22 -12.07 -6.24
CA GLN A 88 -4.51 -12.43 -6.81
C GLN A 88 -5.63 -12.30 -5.75
N GLY A 89 -5.33 -12.70 -4.52
CA GLY A 89 -5.99 -12.29 -3.28
C GLY A 89 -6.71 -10.94 -3.26
N VAL A 90 -5.88 -9.92 -3.48
CA VAL A 90 -6.25 -8.52 -3.43
C VAL A 90 -6.91 -8.10 -4.74
N ARG A 91 -6.39 -8.56 -5.88
CA ARG A 91 -6.87 -8.20 -7.22
C ARG A 91 -8.28 -8.72 -7.51
N THR A 92 -8.59 -9.95 -7.12
CA THR A 92 -9.94 -10.52 -7.26
C THR A 92 -10.88 -10.04 -6.16
N GLY A 93 -10.34 -9.50 -5.06
CA GLY A 93 -11.08 -8.70 -4.08
C GLY A 93 -11.73 -9.51 -2.96
N TRP A 94 -11.19 -10.67 -2.61
CA TRP A 94 -11.70 -11.53 -1.53
C TRP A 94 -10.97 -11.30 -0.21
N TYR A 95 -9.68 -10.92 -0.24
CA TYR A 95 -8.96 -10.57 0.99
C TYR A 95 -9.54 -9.35 1.72
N PRO A 96 -9.85 -8.21 1.06
CA PRO A 96 -10.37 -7.06 1.78
C PRO A 96 -11.71 -7.32 2.50
N PRO A 97 -12.73 -7.96 1.89
CA PRO A 97 -13.96 -8.32 2.60
C PRO A 97 -13.75 -9.29 3.76
N LEU A 98 -12.80 -10.25 3.65
CA LEU A 98 -12.48 -11.16 4.75
C LEU A 98 -11.85 -10.44 5.94
N VAL A 99 -10.92 -9.50 5.67
CA VAL A 99 -10.36 -8.63 6.71
C VAL A 99 -11.45 -7.76 7.33
N PHE A 100 -12.36 -7.22 6.51
CA PHE A 100 -13.47 -6.39 6.98
C PHE A 100 -14.46 -7.17 7.85
N LEU A 101 -14.74 -8.43 7.50
CA LEU A 101 -15.52 -9.34 8.34
C LEU A 101 -14.85 -9.55 9.70
N GLY A 102 -13.53 -9.74 9.73
CA GLY A 102 -12.76 -9.85 10.96
C GLY A 102 -12.84 -8.60 11.83
N ILE A 103 -12.66 -7.41 11.24
CA ILE A 103 -12.81 -6.12 11.95
C ILE A 103 -14.23 -5.98 12.50
N GLY A 104 -15.26 -6.30 11.69
CA GLY A 104 -16.65 -6.27 12.11
C GLY A 104 -16.94 -7.21 13.28
N ALA A 105 -16.36 -8.41 13.29
CA ALA A 105 -16.50 -9.38 14.38
C ALA A 105 -15.82 -8.93 15.68
N MET A 106 -14.78 -8.08 15.60
CA MET A 106 -14.07 -7.53 16.76
C MET A 106 -14.65 -6.18 17.24
N THR A 107 -15.58 -5.57 16.51
CA THR A 107 -16.11 -4.24 16.81
C THR A 107 -17.18 -4.29 17.90
N ASP A 108 -16.98 -3.53 18.99
CA ASP A 108 -17.98 -3.37 20.05
C ASP A 108 -19.00 -2.27 19.71
N PHE A 109 -20.28 -2.65 19.61
CA PHE A 109 -21.38 -1.73 19.30
C PHE A 109 -22.03 -1.12 20.55
N SER A 110 -21.65 -1.53 21.76
CA SER A 110 -22.22 -1.06 23.03
C SER A 110 -22.25 0.48 23.13
N ALA A 111 -21.13 1.13 22.82
CA ALA A 111 -21.01 2.59 22.87
C ALA A 111 -21.94 3.27 21.85
N LEU A 112 -22.03 2.74 20.62
CA LEU A 112 -22.87 3.29 19.56
C LEU A 112 -24.36 3.16 19.87
N ILE A 113 -24.77 2.01 20.39
CA ILE A 113 -26.17 1.74 20.78
C ILE A 113 -26.56 2.59 22.00
N SER A 114 -25.64 2.78 22.96
CA SER A 114 -25.89 3.60 24.16
C SER A 114 -26.06 5.09 23.86
N ASN A 115 -25.41 5.61 22.81
CA ASN A 115 -25.53 7.00 22.39
C ASN A 115 -25.58 7.11 20.85
N PRO A 116 -26.77 6.95 20.24
CA PRO A 116 -26.92 6.98 18.79
C PRO A 116 -26.48 8.28 18.12
N LYS A 117 -26.38 9.40 18.87
CA LYS A 117 -25.87 10.67 18.34
C LYS A 117 -24.43 10.55 17.83
N LEU A 118 -23.66 9.58 18.33
CA LEU A 118 -22.32 9.29 17.82
C LEU A 118 -22.33 8.85 16.35
N MET A 119 -23.42 8.27 15.85
CA MET A 119 -23.57 7.96 14.42
C MET A 119 -23.52 9.23 13.55
N LEU A 120 -24.07 10.35 14.03
CA LEU A 120 -24.05 11.61 13.29
C LEU A 120 -22.63 12.20 13.21
N VAL A 121 -21.83 12.02 14.26
CA VAL A 121 -20.39 12.39 14.24
C VAL A 121 -19.64 11.52 13.23
N GLY A 122 -19.93 10.22 13.19
CA GLY A 122 -19.40 9.31 12.17
C GLY A 122 -19.77 9.74 10.75
N ALA A 123 -21.03 10.13 10.52
CA ALA A 123 -21.47 10.66 9.22
C ALA A 123 -20.74 11.96 8.86
N ALA A 124 -20.53 12.86 9.82
CA ALA A 124 -19.77 14.09 9.61
C ALA A 124 -18.27 13.81 9.30
N ALA A 125 -17.68 12.78 9.90
CA ALA A 125 -16.30 12.40 9.64
C ALA A 125 -16.07 11.99 8.17
N GLN A 126 -17.08 11.43 7.50
CA GLN A 126 -16.99 11.02 6.09
C GLN A 126 -16.89 12.21 5.11
N PHE A 127 -17.10 13.46 5.55
CA PHE A 127 -16.84 14.63 4.71
C PHE A 127 -15.37 14.74 4.27
N GLY A 128 -14.44 14.11 5.00
CA GLY A 128 -13.04 13.99 4.59
C GLY A 128 -12.86 13.32 3.22
N ILE A 129 -13.70 12.32 2.90
CA ILE A 129 -13.69 11.65 1.59
C ILE A 129 -14.04 12.63 0.48
N PHE A 130 -15.12 13.39 0.64
CA PHE A 130 -15.55 14.37 -0.37
C PHE A 130 -14.52 15.50 -0.53
N GLY A 131 -13.90 15.94 0.57
CA GLY A 131 -12.80 16.92 0.51
C GLY A 131 -11.60 16.39 -0.30
N ALA A 132 -11.14 15.17 0.00
CA ALA A 132 -10.07 14.52 -0.74
C ALA A 132 -10.41 14.32 -2.22
N TYR A 133 -11.66 13.95 -2.53
CA TYR A 133 -12.15 13.83 -3.91
C TYR A 133 -12.07 15.14 -4.68
N MET A 134 -12.57 16.24 -4.11
CA MET A 134 -12.54 17.56 -4.73
C MET A 134 -11.10 18.05 -4.98
N VAL A 135 -10.20 17.83 -4.02
CA VAL A 135 -8.78 18.18 -4.17
C VAL A 135 -8.12 17.33 -5.26
N ALA A 136 -8.38 16.02 -5.31
CA ALA A 136 -7.83 15.15 -6.35
C ALA A 136 -8.30 15.55 -7.76
N LEU A 137 -9.58 15.89 -7.92
CA LEU A 137 -10.09 16.43 -9.18
C LEU A 137 -9.43 17.77 -9.55
N ALA A 138 -9.25 18.67 -8.58
CA ALA A 138 -8.61 19.96 -8.80
C ALA A 138 -7.14 19.84 -9.21
N LEU A 139 -6.46 18.76 -8.77
CA LEU A 139 -5.09 18.42 -9.17
C LEU A 139 -5.02 17.73 -10.55
N GLY A 140 -6.16 17.47 -11.20
CA GLY A 140 -6.25 16.92 -12.55
C GLY A 140 -6.34 15.40 -12.63
N PHE A 141 -6.65 14.70 -11.55
CA PHE A 141 -6.90 13.26 -11.60
C PHE A 141 -8.25 12.94 -12.25
N GLU A 142 -8.30 11.85 -13.02
CA GLU A 142 -9.55 11.32 -13.58
C GLU A 142 -10.55 10.96 -12.47
N PRO A 143 -11.87 11.08 -12.69
CA PRO A 143 -12.88 10.83 -11.65
C PRO A 143 -12.74 9.47 -10.94
N ASN A 144 -12.41 8.41 -11.67
CA ASN A 144 -12.22 7.08 -11.08
C ASN A 144 -10.97 7.01 -10.19
N GLN A 145 -9.89 7.70 -10.58
CA GLN A 145 -8.66 7.78 -9.79
C GLN A 145 -8.84 8.66 -8.57
N ALA A 146 -9.50 9.81 -8.74
CA ALA A 146 -9.88 10.70 -7.67
C ALA A 146 -10.78 9.99 -6.64
N ALA A 147 -11.72 9.15 -7.09
CA ALA A 147 -12.56 8.33 -6.21
C ALA A 147 -11.73 7.31 -5.41
N GLY A 148 -10.73 6.66 -6.04
CA GLY A 148 -9.80 5.77 -5.34
C GLY A 148 -8.98 6.50 -4.27
N ILE A 149 -8.44 7.68 -4.60
CA ILE A 149 -7.68 8.52 -3.66
C ILE A 149 -8.57 9.04 -2.52
N ALA A 150 -9.81 9.41 -2.83
CA ALA A 150 -10.74 10.02 -1.87
C ALA A 150 -11.01 9.14 -0.65
N ILE A 151 -11.05 7.81 -0.82
CA ILE A 151 -11.33 6.88 0.28
C ILE A 151 -10.26 6.91 1.38
N ILE A 152 -9.04 7.39 1.08
CA ILE A 152 -8.02 7.63 2.11
C ILE A 152 -8.58 8.58 3.19
N GLY A 153 -9.42 9.55 2.82
CA GLY A 153 -10.07 10.48 3.74
C GLY A 153 -11.08 9.82 4.71
N GLY A 154 -11.48 8.57 4.45
CA GLY A 154 -12.34 7.78 5.33
C GLY A 154 -11.56 7.04 6.43
N ALA A 155 -10.22 7.03 6.35
CA ALA A 155 -9.32 6.34 7.29
C ALA A 155 -9.66 4.85 7.51
N ASP A 156 -10.15 4.16 6.47
CA ASP A 156 -10.42 2.72 6.46
C ASP A 156 -9.58 2.00 5.39
N GLY A 157 -8.55 1.28 5.82
CA GLY A 157 -7.54 0.66 4.96
C GLY A 157 -8.07 -0.45 4.06
N PRO A 158 -8.77 -1.46 4.60
CA PRO A 158 -9.41 -2.51 3.81
C PRO A 158 -10.36 -1.96 2.74
N THR A 159 -11.18 -0.96 3.08
CA THR A 159 -12.09 -0.35 2.11
C THR A 159 -11.34 0.46 1.04
N ALA A 160 -10.26 1.16 1.40
CA ALA A 160 -9.40 1.86 0.45
C ALA A 160 -8.74 0.89 -0.56
N ILE A 161 -8.26 -0.26 -0.10
CA ILE A 161 -7.72 -1.32 -0.97
C ILE A 161 -8.81 -1.90 -1.87
N PHE A 162 -9.98 -2.19 -1.30
CA PHE A 162 -11.09 -2.76 -2.05
C PHE A 162 -11.58 -1.84 -3.17
N LEU A 163 -11.80 -0.55 -2.88
CA LEU A 163 -12.29 0.37 -3.90
C LEU A 163 -11.23 0.67 -4.95
N SER A 164 -9.98 0.88 -4.55
CA SER A 164 -8.89 1.13 -5.51
C SER A 164 -8.65 -0.07 -6.42
N SER A 165 -8.87 -1.31 -5.97
CA SER A 165 -8.76 -2.50 -6.85
C SER A 165 -9.87 -2.59 -7.89
N LYS A 166 -11.01 -1.91 -7.69
CA LYS A 166 -12.11 -1.85 -8.66
C LYS A 166 -12.06 -0.61 -9.54
N LEU A 167 -11.71 0.55 -8.99
CA LEU A 167 -11.77 1.84 -9.70
C LEU A 167 -10.43 2.28 -10.31
N SER A 168 -9.31 2.02 -9.62
CA SER A 168 -7.98 2.51 -10.02
C SER A 168 -6.87 1.50 -9.71
N PRO A 169 -6.85 0.31 -10.37
CA PRO A 169 -5.90 -0.75 -10.03
C PRO A 169 -4.44 -0.32 -10.15
N ASN A 170 -4.15 0.63 -11.05
CA ASN A 170 -2.83 1.21 -11.26
C ASN A 170 -2.32 2.05 -10.07
N LEU A 171 -3.22 2.61 -9.25
CA LEU A 171 -2.87 3.42 -8.07
C LEU A 171 -3.02 2.65 -6.76
N MET A 172 -3.47 1.39 -6.80
CA MET A 172 -3.78 0.59 -5.61
C MET A 172 -2.62 0.55 -4.61
N GLY A 173 -1.39 0.29 -5.09
CA GLY A 173 -0.21 0.24 -4.23
C GLY A 173 0.05 1.57 -3.51
N ALA A 174 0.01 2.68 -4.25
CA ALA A 174 0.21 4.02 -3.70
C ALA A 174 -0.90 4.41 -2.71
N ILE A 175 -2.16 4.08 -3.02
CA ILE A 175 -3.31 4.34 -2.16
C ILE A 175 -3.21 3.52 -0.88
N ALA A 176 -2.90 2.23 -0.96
CA ALA A 176 -2.75 1.35 0.20
C ALA A 176 -1.63 1.82 1.13
N VAL A 177 -0.46 2.13 0.58
CA VAL A 177 0.67 2.66 1.34
C VAL A 177 0.29 3.97 2.03
N SER A 178 -0.34 4.89 1.29
CA SER A 178 -0.76 6.19 1.83
C SER A 178 -1.81 6.06 2.93
N ALA A 179 -2.82 5.19 2.74
CA ALA A 179 -3.89 4.98 3.70
C ALA A 179 -3.35 4.52 5.06
N TYR A 180 -2.54 3.46 5.08
CA TYR A 180 -1.98 2.94 6.34
C TYR A 180 -0.91 3.85 6.94
N SER A 181 -0.08 4.49 6.10
CA SER A 181 0.90 5.46 6.61
C SER A 181 0.24 6.63 7.33
N TYR A 182 -0.87 7.15 6.79
CA TYR A 182 -1.61 8.24 7.43
C TYR A 182 -2.38 7.81 8.68
N MET A 183 -2.92 6.58 8.73
CA MET A 183 -3.54 6.03 9.95
C MET A 183 -2.53 5.99 11.11
N ALA A 184 -1.32 5.51 10.86
CA ALA A 184 -0.24 5.52 11.84
C ALA A 184 0.18 6.93 12.28
N LEU A 185 -0.07 7.96 11.45
CA LEU A 185 0.21 9.37 11.77
C LEU A 185 -0.94 10.10 12.46
N VAL A 186 -2.11 9.47 12.66
CA VAL A 186 -3.25 10.07 13.37
C VAL A 186 -2.87 10.64 14.75
N PRO A 187 -2.07 9.96 15.60
CA PRO A 187 -1.65 10.53 16.89
C PRO A 187 -0.79 11.79 16.79
N VAL A 188 -0.19 12.05 15.62
CA VAL A 188 0.61 13.25 15.36
C VAL A 188 -0.25 14.36 14.75
N ILE A 189 -1.15 14.02 13.83
CA ILE A 189 -1.95 14.98 13.06
C ILE A 189 -3.18 15.45 13.85
N GLN A 190 -3.87 14.54 14.55
CA GLN A 190 -5.14 14.83 15.19
C GLN A 190 -5.03 15.80 16.39
N PRO A 191 -4.06 15.66 17.33
CA PRO A 191 -4.01 16.53 18.50
C PRO A 191 -3.78 18.02 18.20
N PRO A 192 -2.89 18.40 17.26
CA PRO A 192 -2.75 19.80 16.83
C PRO A 192 -4.05 20.39 16.28
N VAL A 193 -4.77 19.64 15.43
CA VAL A 193 -6.04 20.09 14.85
C VAL A 193 -7.10 20.31 15.93
N MET A 194 -7.20 19.39 16.89
CA MET A 194 -8.11 19.55 18.03
C MET A 194 -7.76 20.77 18.89
N ARG A 195 -6.48 21.04 19.12
CA ARG A 195 -6.04 22.24 19.88
C ARG A 195 -6.32 23.55 19.15
N LEU A 196 -6.39 23.52 17.82
CA LEU A 196 -6.61 24.70 17.00
C LEU A 196 -8.11 25.02 16.84
N LEU A 197 -8.96 23.99 16.72
CA LEU A 197 -10.38 24.16 16.47
C LEU A 197 -11.27 24.07 17.73
N THR A 198 -10.81 23.38 18.77
CA THR A 198 -11.60 23.16 19.99
C THR A 198 -11.12 24.08 21.11
N THR A 199 -12.06 24.83 21.70
CA THR A 199 -11.79 25.66 22.88
C THR A 199 -11.59 24.80 24.13
N LYS A 200 -10.94 25.35 25.17
CA LYS A 200 -10.72 24.65 26.45
C LYS A 200 -11.95 24.54 27.35
N LYS A 201 -13.06 25.18 26.98
CA LYS A 201 -14.35 25.11 27.67
C LYS A 201 -15.15 23.96 27.11
#